data_AF-B8GLP0-F1
#
_entry.id   AF-B8GLP0-F1
#
_cell.length_a   1.000
_cell.length_b   1.000
_cell.length_c   1.000
_cell.angle_alpha   90.00
_cell.angle_beta   90.00
_cell.angle_gamma   90.00
#
_symmetry.space_group_name_H-M   'P 1'
#
loop_
_entity.id
_entity.type
_entity.pdbx_description
1 polymer ?
#
loop_
_entity_poly.entity_id
_entity_poly.type
_entity_poly.pdbx_seq_one_letter_code
_entity_poly.pdbx_strand_id
1 'polypeptide(L)'
;MKTRQTRYPRYIRAGFLTGLLALVGGCASIEPWVQPYERGFLADPIMNAERDPLMSAHRRHVFDVREGASGAIGTPGGGCGCN
;
A
#
# COMPACT_ATOMS: atom_id res chain seq x y z
N MET A 1 -43.31 -4.73 -35.35
CA MET A 1 -42.04 -5.36 -34.90
C MET A 1 -40.86 -4.39 -35.05
N LYS A 2 -40.82 -3.27 -34.29
CA LYS A 2 -39.75 -2.22 -34.41
C LYS A 2 -39.29 -1.60 -33.08
N THR A 3 -39.84 -2.05 -31.94
CA THR A 3 -39.64 -1.44 -30.62
C THR A 3 -38.47 -2.01 -29.80
N ARG A 4 -37.87 -3.13 -30.22
CA ARG A 4 -36.75 -3.76 -29.48
C ARG A 4 -35.40 -3.08 -29.77
N GLN A 5 -35.16 -2.66 -31.02
CA GLN A 5 -33.87 -2.10 -31.46
C GLN A 5 -33.46 -0.78 -30.77
N THR A 6 -34.42 0.05 -30.33
CA THR A 6 -34.13 1.32 -29.64
C THR A 6 -33.93 1.17 -28.14
N ARG A 7 -34.32 0.03 -27.54
CA ARG A 7 -34.09 -0.23 -26.11
C ARG A 7 -32.71 -0.82 -25.82
N TYR A 8 -32.17 -1.67 -26.70
CA TYR A 8 -30.81 -2.23 -26.55
C TYR A 8 -29.71 -1.17 -26.35
N PRO A 9 -29.60 -0.10 -27.16
CA PRO A 9 -28.57 0.91 -26.95
C PRO A 9 -28.76 1.71 -25.65
N ARG A 10 -30.00 1.79 -25.12
CA ARG A 10 -30.28 2.45 -23.84
C ARG A 10 -29.82 1.61 -22.66
N TYR A 11 -30.02 0.29 -22.68
CA TYR A 11 -29.55 -0.61 -21.62
C TYR A 11 -28.03 -0.75 -21.60
N ILE A 12 -27.38 -0.76 -22.77
CA ILE A 12 -25.91 -0.80 -22.87
C ILE A 12 -25.31 0.51 -22.33
N ARG A 13 -25.86 1.67 -22.72
CA ARG A 13 -25.42 2.98 -22.20
C ARG A 13 -25.67 3.12 -20.71
N ALA A 14 -26.84 2.68 -20.22
CA ALA A 14 -27.16 2.69 -18.80
C ALA A 14 -26.19 1.80 -18.01
N GLY A 15 -25.95 0.57 -18.47
CA GLY A 15 -25.00 -0.36 -17.84
C GLY A 15 -23.58 0.20 -17.77
N PHE A 16 -23.10 0.79 -18.87
CA PHE A 16 -21.78 1.41 -18.92
C PHE A 16 -21.66 2.61 -17.96
N LEU A 17 -22.67 3.47 -17.89
CA LEU A 17 -22.68 4.61 -16.98
C LEU A 17 -22.71 4.19 -15.50
N THR A 18 -23.50 3.17 -15.14
CA THR A 18 -23.48 2.60 -13.78
C THR A 18 -22.14 1.95 -13.43
N GLY A 19 -21.49 1.26 -14.37
CA GLY A 19 -20.17 0.67 -14.16
C GLY A 19 -19.09 1.72 -13.95
N LEU A 20 -19.13 2.80 -14.73
CA LEU A 20 -18.19 3.92 -14.60
C LEU A 20 -18.33 4.64 -13.24
N LEU A 21 -19.56 4.82 -12.75
CA LEU A 21 -19.82 5.49 -11.48
C LEU A 21 -19.34 4.67 -10.27
N ALA A 22 -19.44 3.34 -10.34
CA ALA A 22 -18.96 2.43 -9.30
C ALA A 22 -17.43 2.45 -9.16
N LEU A 23 -16.69 2.66 -10.26
CA LEU A 23 -15.22 2.72 -10.24
C LEU A 23 -14.68 3.99 -9.55
N VAL A 24 -15.44 5.09 -9.57
CA VAL A 24 -15.02 6.38 -8.98
C VAL A 24 -15.50 6.53 -7.53
N GLY A 25 -16.53 5.77 -7.12
CA GLY A 25 -17.13 5.86 -5.78
C GLY A 25 -16.26 5.37 -4.62
N GLY A 26 -15.15 4.68 -4.87
CA GLY A 26 -14.23 4.19 -3.83
C GLY A 26 -13.28 5.24 -3.26
N CYS A 27 -13.24 6.46 -3.82
CA CYS A 27 -12.36 7.54 -3.38
C CYS A 27 -13.02 8.49 -2.35
N ALA A 28 -14.23 8.17 -1.87
CA ALA A 28 -14.86 8.93 -0.81
C ALA A 28 -14.15 8.63 0.51
N SER A 29 -13.68 9.69 1.19
CA SER A 29 -13.14 9.67 2.55
C SER A 29 -14.01 8.80 3.45
N ILE A 30 -13.51 7.61 3.77
CA ILE A 30 -14.11 6.76 4.80
C ILE A 30 -13.60 7.32 6.13
N GLU A 31 -14.41 8.20 6.71
CA GLU A 31 -14.39 8.39 8.15
C GLU A 31 -14.92 7.11 8.82
N PRO A 32 -14.22 6.58 9.83
CA PRO A 32 -13.40 7.34 10.77
C PRO A 32 -11.91 7.05 10.59
N TRP A 33 -11.10 8.10 10.47
CA TRP A 33 -9.66 7.95 10.70
C TRP A 33 -9.42 7.46 12.13
N VAL A 34 -8.49 6.53 12.29
CA VAL A 34 -7.95 6.16 13.61
C VAL A 34 -7.27 7.39 14.21
N GLN A 35 -7.57 7.72 15.47
CA GLN A 35 -7.03 8.92 16.09
C GLN A 35 -5.49 8.80 16.15
N PRO A 36 -4.70 9.89 15.95
CA PRO A 36 -3.24 9.79 15.83
C PRO A 36 -2.54 9.03 16.96
N TYR A 37 -3.08 9.10 18.17
CA TYR A 37 -2.56 8.40 19.35
C TYR A 37 -2.97 6.92 19.45
N GLU A 38 -4.02 6.50 18.75
CA GLU A 38 -4.45 5.08 18.70
C GLU A 38 -3.59 4.28 17.71
N ARG A 39 -2.94 4.97 16.75
CA ARG A 39 -2.05 4.32 15.78
C ARG A 39 -0.86 3.58 16.42
N GLY A 40 -0.45 3.97 17.63
CA GLY A 40 0.61 3.29 18.37
C GLY A 40 0.24 1.89 18.86
N PHE A 41 -1.06 1.58 18.95
CA PHE A 41 -1.57 0.27 19.41
C PHE A 41 -2.08 -0.60 18.26
N LEU A 42 -1.97 -0.13 17.02
CA LEU A 42 -2.37 -0.90 15.85
C LEU A 42 -1.49 -2.13 15.64
N ALA A 43 -0.21 -2.03 16.03
CA ALA A 43 0.75 -3.10 15.91
C ALA A 43 1.00 -3.80 17.26
N ASP A 44 0.40 -4.98 17.46
CA ASP A 44 0.74 -5.86 18.58
C ASP A 44 2.22 -6.31 18.54
N PRO A 45 2.87 -6.52 19.70
CA PRO A 45 4.25 -7.02 19.76
C PRO A 45 4.46 -8.36 19.04
N ILE A 46 3.41 -9.18 18.88
CA ILE A 46 3.46 -10.45 18.14
C ILE A 46 3.58 -10.26 16.62
N MET A 47 3.18 -9.10 16.09
CA MET A 47 3.33 -8.76 14.67
C MET A 47 4.74 -8.28 14.34
N ASN A 48 5.64 -8.22 15.32
CA ASN A 48 7.04 -7.95 15.06
C ASN A 48 7.67 -9.14 14.32
N ALA A 49 8.05 -8.92 13.05
CA ALA A 49 8.72 -9.92 12.22
C ALA A 49 10.08 -10.33 12.81
N GLU A 50 10.72 -9.43 13.56
CA GLU A 50 11.97 -9.68 14.24
C GLU A 50 11.75 -10.11 15.70
N ARG A 51 11.91 -11.41 15.94
CA ARG A 51 11.90 -11.99 17.29
C ARG A 51 13.05 -11.50 18.17
N ASP A 52 14.20 -11.19 17.58
CA ASP A 52 15.40 -10.72 18.29
C ASP A 52 15.93 -9.43 17.63
N PRO A 53 15.74 -8.26 18.28
CA PRO A 53 16.17 -6.98 17.73
C PRO A 53 17.70 -6.83 17.66
N LEU A 54 18.44 -7.46 18.58
CA LEU A 54 19.91 -7.36 18.60
C LEU A 54 20.52 -8.16 17.44
N MET A 55 20.08 -9.40 17.26
CA MET A 55 20.57 -10.26 16.17
C MET A 55 20.15 -9.73 14.80
N SER A 56 18.95 -9.16 14.69
CA SER A 56 18.50 -8.56 13.44
C SER A 56 19.25 -7.27 13.11
N ALA A 57 19.55 -6.42 14.08
CA ALA A 57 20.41 -5.25 13.89
C ALA A 57 21.83 -5.65 13.44
N HIS A 58 22.41 -6.66 14.07
CA HIS A 58 23.73 -7.18 13.67
C HIS A 58 23.73 -7.70 12.23
N ARG A 59 22.71 -8.49 11.85
CA ARG A 59 22.58 -9.03 10.50
C ARG A 59 22.38 -7.92 9.46
N ARG A 60 21.57 -6.90 9.77
CA ARG A 60 21.39 -5.71 8.90
C ARG A 60 22.70 -5.00 8.68
N HIS A 61 23.49 -4.75 9.73
CA HIS A 61 24.81 -4.13 9.59
C HIS A 61 25.74 -4.92 8.66
N VAL A 62 25.78 -6.26 8.79
CA VAL A 62 26.58 -7.11 7.89
C VAL A 62 26.11 -6.99 6.43
N PHE A 63 24.80 -6.91 6.20
CA PHE A 63 24.26 -6.70 4.86
C PHE A 63 24.57 -5.31 4.33
N ASP A 64 24.37 -4.25 5.12
CA ASP A 64 24.69 -2.87 4.72
C ASP A 64 26.17 -2.72 4.30
N VAL A 65 27.09 -3.38 5.03
CA VAL A 65 28.53 -3.39 4.67
C VAL A 65 28.80 -4.15 3.37
N ARG A 66 28.14 -5.29 3.15
CA ARG A 66 28.33 -6.12 1.94
C ARG A 66 27.66 -5.52 0.72
N GLU A 67 26.53 -4.88 0.93
CA GLU A 67 25.67 -4.28 -0.06
C GLU A 67 25.83 -2.76 -0.07
N GLY A 68 27.04 -2.28 0.25
CA GLY A 68 27.37 -0.86 0.35
C GLY A 68 27.21 -0.07 -0.95
N ALA A 69 26.76 -0.68 -2.06
CA ALA A 69 26.32 0.00 -3.28
C ALA A 69 24.78 0.15 -3.39
N SER A 70 24.02 -0.61 -2.60
CA SER A 70 22.56 -0.76 -2.67
C SER A 70 21.76 0.28 -1.88
N GLY A 71 22.42 1.06 -1.01
CA GLY A 71 21.73 1.90 -0.02
C GLY A 71 21.49 1.12 1.28
N ALA A 72 21.88 1.66 2.44
CA ALA A 72 21.50 1.07 3.72
C ALA A 72 20.02 1.29 4.03
N ILE A 73 19.40 0.32 4.69
CA ILE A 73 18.00 0.41 5.10
C ILE A 73 17.90 1.33 6.32
N GLY A 74 17.50 2.58 6.09
CA GLY A 74 17.18 3.54 7.14
C GLY A 74 18.36 4.30 7.75
N THR A 75 19.59 4.09 7.28
CA THR A 75 20.75 4.94 7.58
C THR A 75 21.26 5.64 6.32
N PRO A 76 21.75 6.90 6.41
CA PRO A 76 22.32 7.58 5.26
C PRO A 76 23.69 6.94 4.98
N GLY A 77 23.73 6.02 4.02
CA GLY A 77 24.94 5.25 3.74
C GLY A 77 24.68 4.04 2.88
N GLY A 78 24.59 4.24 1.58
CA GLY A 78 24.83 3.17 0.63
C GLY A 78 24.90 3.70 -0.79
N GLY A 79 25.80 3.10 -1.55
CA GLY A 79 26.55 3.72 -2.63
C GLY A 79 28.04 3.73 -2.30
N CYS A 80 28.88 3.24 -3.24
CA CYS A 80 30.36 3.19 -3.27
C CYS A 80 31.18 2.89 -1.99
N GLY A 81 30.56 2.57 -0.86
CA GLY A 81 31.24 2.17 0.38
C GLY A 81 31.89 3.30 1.18
N CYS A 82 31.60 4.57 0.89
CA CYS A 82 32.14 5.71 1.65
C CYS A 82 31.18 6.10 2.80
N ASN A 83 31.28 5.42 3.94
CA ASN A 83 30.71 5.85 5.22
C ASN A 83 31.83 6.03 6.24
#